data_AF-A0A4P9YBF4-F1
#
_entry.id   AF-A0A4P9YBF4-F1
#
_cell.length_a   1.000
_cell.length_b   1.000
_cell.length_c   1.000
_cell.angle_alpha   90.00
_cell.angle_beta   90.00
_cell.angle_gamma   90.00
#
_symmetry.space_group_name_H-M   'P 1'
#
loop_
_entity.id
_entity.type
_entity.pdbx_description
1 polymer ?
#
loop_
_entity_poly.entity_id
_entity_poly.type
_entity_poly.pdbx_seq_one_letter_code
_entity_poly.pdbx_strand_id
1 'polypeptide(L)' 'MKSGRIEEKYIGIIMREVLQALDYLHKNKIIHRDIKAANILLTEDGVVKLCDF' A
#
# COMPACT_ATOMS: atom_id res chain seq x y z
N MET A 1 -1.04 14.75 3.61
CA MET A 1 -2.30 14.71 2.84
C MET A 1 -3.43 15.33 3.64
N LYS A 2 -4.32 16.10 3.03
CA LYS A 2 -5.55 16.57 3.71
C LYS A 2 -6.53 15.41 3.78
N SER A 3 -7.23 15.28 4.92
CA SER A 3 -8.28 14.27 5.09
C SER A 3 -9.43 14.54 4.11
N GLY A 4 -9.95 13.49 3.47
CA GLY A 4 -10.99 13.63 2.44
C GLY A 4 -11.00 12.48 1.44
N ARG A 5 -11.88 12.57 0.43
CA ARG A 5 -11.92 11.59 -0.66
C ARG A 5 -10.65 11.70 -1.51
N ILE A 6 -10.09 10.56 -1.84
CA ILE A 6 -8.95 10.43 -2.75
C ILE A 6 -9.51 10.28 -4.17
N GLU A 7 -8.95 10.99 -5.16
CA GLU A 7 -9.35 10.82 -6.55
C GLU A 7 -8.99 9.41 -7.05
N GLU A 8 -9.84 8.85 -7.92
CA GLU A 8 -9.72 7.47 -8.41
C GLU A 8 -8.35 7.17 -9.05
N LYS A 9 -7.76 8.14 -9.75
CA LYS A 9 -6.41 8.02 -10.33
C LYS A 9 -5.34 7.67 -9.28
N TYR A 10 -5.45 8.24 -8.07
CA TYR A 10 -4.50 7.96 -6.99
C TYR A 10 -4.82 6.62 -6.31
N ILE A 11 -6.09 6.26 -6.20
CA ILE A 11 -6.51 4.95 -5.67
C ILE A 11 -5.89 3.84 -6.54
N GLY A 12 -5.97 3.97 -7.87
CA GLY A 12 -5.36 3.01 -8.79
C GLY A 12 -3.85 2.85 -8.60
N ILE A 13 -3.13 3.97 -8.40
CA ILE A 13 -1.69 3.95 -8.13
C ILE A 13 -1.41 3.24 -6.79
N ILE A 14 -2.10 3.62 -5.72
CA ILE A 14 -1.91 3.03 -4.39
C ILE A 14 -2.18 1.53 -4.42
N MET A 15 -3.27 1.10 -5.05
CA MET A 15 -3.63 -0.31 -5.15
C MET A 15 -2.60 -1.12 -5.94
N ARG A 16 -2.06 -0.57 -7.04
CA ARG A 16 -0.99 -1.22 -7.80
C ARG A 16 0.23 -1.49 -6.92
N GLU A 17 0.71 -0.49 -6.21
CA GLU A 17 1.92 -0.61 -5.37
C GLU A 17 1.70 -1.59 -4.20
N VAL A 18 0.52 -1.54 -3.56
CA VAL A 18 0.16 -2.51 -2.51
C VAL A 18 0.14 -3.94 -3.04
N LEU A 19 -0.42 -4.16 -4.23
CA LEU A 19 -0.45 -5.48 -4.86
C LEU A 19 0.95 -5.97 -5.24
N GLN A 20 1.83 -5.08 -5.69
CA GLN A 20 3.24 -5.42 -5.94
C GLN A 20 3.98 -5.83 -4.67
N ALA A 21 3.77 -5.10 -3.56
CA ALA A 21 4.33 -5.47 -2.26
C ALA A 21 3.79 -6.83 -1.77
N LEU A 22 2.49 -7.07 -1.90
CA LEU A 22 1.87 -8.35 -1.55
C LEU A 22 2.38 -9.51 -2.40
N ASP A 23 2.53 -9.34 -3.72
CA ASP A 23 3.12 -10.33 -4.61
C ASP A 23 4.54 -10.70 -4.16
N TYR A 24 5.35 -9.70 -3.79
CA TYR A 24 6.67 -9.94 -3.22
C TYR A 24 6.61 -10.74 -1.90
N LEU A 25 5.74 -10.39 -0.96
CA LEU A 25 5.60 -11.13 0.31
C LEU A 25 5.18 -12.59 0.06
N HIS A 26 4.18 -12.80 -0.80
CA HIS A 26 3.67 -14.12 -1.10
C HIS A 26 4.69 -15.01 -1.82
N LYS A 27 5.51 -14.44 -2.72
CA LYS A 27 6.67 -15.14 -3.32
C LYS A 27 7.68 -15.60 -2.27
N ASN A 28 7.84 -14.84 -1.19
CA ASN A 28 8.70 -15.16 -0.05
C ASN A 28 7.99 -15.98 1.04
N LYS A 29 6.80 -16.54 0.78
CA LYS A 29 6.00 -17.33 1.73
C LYS A 29 5.61 -16.56 3.01
N ILE A 30 5.55 -15.23 2.93
CA ILE A 30 5.10 -14.35 4.02
C ILE A 30 3.64 -13.96 3.77
N ILE A 31 2.79 -14.05 4.80
CA ILE A 31 1.41 -13.58 4.75
C ILE A 31 1.31 -12.34 5.65
N HIS A 32 0.94 -11.20 5.09
CA HIS A 32 0.85 -9.94 5.85
C HIS A 32 -0.21 -9.98 6.97
N ARG A 33 -1.37 -10.60 6.72
CA ARG A 33 -2.51 -10.79 7.65
C ARG A 33 -3.21 -9.54 8.18
N ASP A 34 -2.63 -8.35 8.08
CA ASP A 34 -3.19 -7.10 8.62
C ASP A 34 -3.20 -5.97 7.58
N ILE A 35 -3.94 -6.19 6.50
CA ILE A 35 -4.09 -5.21 5.42
C ILE A 35 -5.15 -4.18 5.80
N LYS A 36 -4.70 -2.97 6.11
CA LYS A 36 -5.53 -1.80 6.48
C LYS A 36 -4.84 -0.51 6.06
N ALA A 37 -5.60 0.57 5.92
CA ALA A 37 -5.06 1.88 5.51
C ALA A 37 -3.94 2.39 6.43
N ALA A 38 -3.98 2.07 7.73
CA ALA A 38 -2.93 2.45 8.68
C ALA A 38 -1.57 1.80 8.40
N ASN A 39 -1.54 0.67 7.68
CA ASN A 39 -0.31 -0.06 7.32
C ASN A 39 0.17 0.25 5.89
N ILE A 40 -0.46 1.21 5.21
CA ILE A 40 -0.09 1.69 3.87
C ILE A 40 0.50 3.09 4.04
N LEU A 41 1.83 3.17 4.00
CA LEU A 41 2.57 4.41 4.18
C LEU A 41 2.81 5.08 2.83
N LEU A 42 2.60 6.40 2.77
CA LEU A 42 2.96 7.22 1.63
C LEU A 42 4.13 8.13 2.03
N THR A 43 5.23 8.04 1.28
CA THR A 43 6.40 8.92 1.46
C THR A 43 6.16 10.29 0.85
N GLU A 44 7.00 11.28 1.20
CA GLU A 44 6.94 12.62 0.61
C GLU A 44 7.17 12.62 -0.90
N ASP A 45 7.95 11.66 -1.40
CA ASP A 45 8.21 11.44 -2.83
C ASP A 45 7.09 10.69 -3.55
N GLY A 46 5.97 10.38 -2.87
CA GLY A 46 4.82 9.70 -3.46
C GLY A 46 4.99 8.18 -3.59
N VAL A 47 6.03 7.58 -3.00
CA VAL A 47 6.21 6.13 -2.95
C VAL A 47 5.30 5.52 -1.90
N VAL A 48 4.62 4.43 -2.26
CA VAL A 48 3.77 3.65 -1.37
C VAL A 48 4.58 2.50 -0.77
N LYS A 49 4.48 2.31 0.53
CA LYS A 49 5.13 1.21 1.27
C LYS A 49 4.12 0.50 2.13
N LEU A 50 4.18 -0.82 2.13
CA LEU A 50 3.42 -1.68 3.02
C LEU A 50 4.29 -1.95 4.27
N CYS A 51 3.73 -1.95 5.47
CA CYS A 51 4.45 -2.19 6.73
C CYS A 51 3.69 -3.13 7.67
N ASP A 52 4.37 -3.62 8.71
CA ASP A 52 3.78 -4.50 9.74
C ASP A 52 3.40 -5.91 9.22
N PHE A 53 4.38 -6.64 8.67
CA PHE A 53 4.27 -7.98 8.08
C PHE A 53 5.39 -8.94 8.49
#